data_AF-A0A8S3JG36-F1
#
_entry.id   AF-A0A8S3JG36-F1
#
_cell.length_a   1.000
_cell.length_b   1.000
_cell.length_c   1.000
_cell.angle_alpha   90.00
_cell.angle_beta   90.00
_cell.angle_gamma   90.00
#
_symmetry.space_group_name_H-M   'P 1'
#
loop_
_entity.id
_entity.type
_entity.pdbx_description
1 polymer ?
#
loop_
_entity_poly.entity_id
_entity_poly.type
_entity_poly.pdbx_seq_one_letter_code
_entity_poly.pdbx_strand_id
1 'polypeptide(L)'
;KAKKFKDEGNKYYGYKKYRNAILAYTEGIKQRCSDPTINAVLFCNRATANFYLGNYRSALHDCVFSRKCKSDHLKAFIKGAESCMKLE
;
A
#
# COMPACT_ATOMS: atom_id res chain seq x y z
N LYS A 1 -11.69 12.51 1.59
CA LYS A 1 -10.28 13.01 1.72
C LYS A 1 -9.28 11.91 1.36
N ALA A 2 -9.32 10.73 1.99
CA ALA A 2 -8.44 9.58 1.67
C ALA A 2 -8.42 9.15 0.18
N LYS A 3 -9.57 9.21 -0.52
CA LYS A 3 -9.66 8.89 -1.96
C LYS A 3 -8.76 9.80 -2.83
N LYS A 4 -8.63 11.09 -2.50
CA LYS A 4 -7.75 12.02 -3.23
C LYS A 4 -6.28 11.60 -3.13
N PHE A 5 -5.83 11.27 -1.92
CA PHE A 5 -4.47 10.78 -1.67
C PHE A 5 -4.20 9.44 -2.37
N LYS A 6 -5.20 8.56 -2.46
CA LYS A 6 -5.10 7.33 -3.26
C LYS A 6 -4.87 7.66 -4.74
N ASP A 7 -5.65 8.57 -5.30
CA ASP A 7 -5.53 8.94 -6.72
C ASP A 7 -4.20 9.68 -7.01
N GLU A 8 -3.75 10.54 -6.08
CA GLU A 8 -2.46 11.22 -6.15
C GLU A 8 -1.27 10.24 -6.04
N GLY A 9 -1.32 9.31 -5.10
CA GLY A 9 -0.32 8.25 -4.98
C GLY A 9 -0.27 7.38 -6.24
N ASN A 10 -1.43 7.07 -6.85
CA ASN A 10 -1.48 6.34 -8.12
C ASN A 10 -0.85 7.13 -9.27
N LYS A 11 -1.02 8.46 -9.29
CA LYS A 11 -0.37 9.34 -10.26
C LYS A 11 1.16 9.27 -10.11
N TYR A 12 1.69 9.41 -8.89
CA TYR A 12 3.13 9.25 -8.64
C TYR A 12 3.64 7.84 -8.98
N TYR A 13 2.86 6.82 -8.66
CA TYR A 13 3.17 5.44 -8.99
C TYR A 13 3.27 5.21 -10.50
N GLY A 14 2.35 5.78 -11.29
CA GLY A 14 2.39 5.74 -12.75
C GLY A 14 3.65 6.38 -13.33
N TYR A 15 4.16 7.44 -12.68
CA TYR A 15 5.45 8.06 -13.03
C TYR A 15 6.68 7.34 -12.45
N LYS A 16 6.51 6.16 -11.84
CA LYS A 16 7.56 5.41 -11.13
C LYS A 16 8.22 6.20 -9.99
N LYS A 17 7.58 7.28 -9.52
CA LYS A 17 8.03 8.08 -8.37
C LYS A 17 7.56 7.43 -7.07
N TYR A 18 8.06 6.23 -6.79
CA TYR A 18 7.56 5.39 -5.70
C TYR A 18 7.69 6.04 -4.31
N ARG A 19 8.76 6.80 -4.04
CA ARG A 19 8.90 7.55 -2.78
C ARG A 19 7.77 8.55 -2.57
N ASN A 20 7.42 9.32 -3.60
CA ASN A 20 6.31 10.28 -3.53
C ASN A 20 4.96 9.55 -3.42
N ALA A 21 4.80 8.42 -4.11
CA ALA A 21 3.61 7.59 -3.97
C ALA A 21 3.42 7.11 -2.51
N ILE A 22 4.50 6.65 -1.85
CA ILE A 22 4.47 6.23 -0.44
C ILE A 22 4.04 7.37 0.47
N LEU A 23 4.56 8.58 0.27
CA LEU A 23 4.17 9.75 1.05
C LEU A 23 2.68 10.05 0.88
N ALA A 24 2.19 10.12 -0.37
CA ALA A 24 0.78 10.36 -0.67
C ALA A 24 -0.13 9.30 -0.04
N TYR A 25 0.20 8.00 -0.18
CA TYR A 25 -0.59 6.94 0.44
C TYR A 25 -0.55 7.01 1.98
N THR A 26 0.58 7.39 2.57
CA THR A 26 0.72 7.57 4.02
C THR A 26 -0.16 8.70 4.54
N GLU A 27 -0.21 9.83 3.84
CA GLU A 27 -1.14 10.92 4.16
C GLU A 27 -2.60 10.46 4.02
N GLY A 28 -2.91 9.64 3.00
CA GLY A 28 -4.22 9.00 2.85
C GLY A 28 -4.61 8.12 4.04
N ILE A 29 -3.69 7.32 4.55
CA ILE A 29 -3.89 6.45 5.74
C ILE A 29 -4.11 7.29 7.00
N LYS A 30 -3.34 8.38 7.17
CA LYS A 30 -3.48 9.31 8.31
C LYS A 30 -4.86 9.97 8.40
N GLN A 31 -5.57 10.11 7.27
CA GLN A 31 -6.94 10.64 7.27
C GLN A 31 -7.95 9.74 8.00
N ARG A 32 -7.56 8.52 8.42
CA ARG A 32 -8.40 7.56 9.17
C ARG A 32 -9.82 7.45 8.60
N CYS A 33 -9.89 7.09 7.32
CA CYS A 33 -11.17 6.95 6.64
C CYS A 33 -11.98 5.81 7.29
N SER A 34 -13.29 6.02 7.52
CA SER A 34 -14.17 4.98 8.07
C SER A 34 -14.40 3.81 7.10
N ASP A 35 -14.04 3.96 5.82
CA ASP A 35 -14.17 2.90 4.83
C ASP A 35 -12.97 1.95 4.88
N PRO A 36 -13.15 0.71 5.36
CA PRO A 36 -12.08 -0.28 5.43
C PRO A 36 -11.53 -0.68 4.06
N THR A 37 -12.34 -0.57 2.99
CA THR A 37 -11.92 -0.90 1.63
C THR A 37 -10.90 0.12 1.12
N ILE A 38 -11.13 1.41 1.36
CA ILE A 38 -10.17 2.46 0.96
C ILE A 38 -8.86 2.31 1.75
N ASN A 39 -8.94 2.03 3.05
CA ASN A 39 -7.75 1.79 3.86
C ASN A 39 -6.96 0.57 3.37
N ALA A 40 -7.63 -0.54 3.10
CA ALA A 40 -6.99 -1.74 2.56
C ALA A 40 -6.26 -1.46 1.24
N VAL A 41 -6.89 -0.71 0.33
CA VAL A 41 -6.27 -0.32 -0.95
C VAL A 41 -5.07 0.60 -0.73
N LEU A 42 -5.16 1.58 0.16
CA LEU A 42 -4.03 2.48 0.46
C LEU A 42 -2.82 1.71 1.02
N PHE A 43 -3.04 0.78 1.95
CA PHE A 43 -1.99 -0.09 2.46
C PHE A 43 -1.41 -0.99 1.37
N CYS A 44 -2.24 -1.62 0.53
CA CYS A 44 -1.76 -2.49 -0.55
C CYS A 44 -0.95 -1.71 -1.61
N ASN A 45 -1.38 -0.51 -1.95
CA ASN A 45 -0.67 0.34 -2.90
C ASN A 45 0.66 0.84 -2.33
N ARG A 46 0.68 1.21 -1.03
CA ARG A 46 1.92 1.57 -0.33
C ARG A 46 2.87 0.38 -0.24
N ALA A 47 2.36 -0.83 0.03
CA ALA A 47 3.15 -2.06 0.01
C ALA A 47 3.83 -2.26 -1.35
N THR A 48 3.07 -2.07 -2.43
CA THR A 48 3.56 -2.24 -3.79
C THR A 48 4.65 -1.21 -4.12
N ALA A 49 4.46 0.06 -3.75
CA ALA A 49 5.48 1.08 -3.92
C ALA A 49 6.76 0.80 -3.09
N ASN A 50 6.61 0.32 -1.85
CA ASN A 50 7.73 -0.12 -1.02
C ASN A 50 8.48 -1.29 -1.66
N PHE A 51 7.76 -2.26 -2.21
CA PHE A 51 8.33 -3.42 -2.90
C PHE A 51 9.23 -3.00 -4.07
N TYR A 52 8.78 -2.08 -4.93
CA TYR A 52 9.58 -1.60 -6.05
C TYR A 52 10.81 -0.76 -5.64
N LEU A 53 10.84 -0.24 -4.41
CA LEU A 53 12.02 0.40 -3.84
C LEU A 53 12.95 -0.58 -3.10
N GLY A 54 12.65 -1.88 -3.08
CA GLY A 54 13.41 -2.88 -2.34
C GLY A 54 13.12 -2.91 -0.83
N ASN A 55 12.09 -2.19 -0.37
CA ASN A 55 11.72 -2.11 1.05
C ASN A 55 10.78 -3.27 1.42
N TYR A 56 11.25 -4.51 1.26
CA TYR A 56 10.39 -5.71 1.34
C TYR A 56 9.78 -5.93 2.74
N ARG A 57 10.49 -5.60 3.83
CA ARG A 57 9.93 -5.67 5.20
C ARG A 57 8.75 -4.72 5.38
N SER A 58 8.90 -3.48 4.90
CA SER A 58 7.83 -2.48 4.94
C SER A 58 6.65 -2.89 4.06
N ALA A 59 6.92 -3.46 2.88
CA ALA A 59 5.89 -3.98 1.99
C ALA A 59 5.08 -5.11 2.64
N LEU A 60 5.74 -6.07 3.29
CA LEU A 60 5.09 -7.15 4.01
C LEU A 60 4.22 -6.61 5.16
N HIS A 61 4.74 -5.67 5.95
CA HIS A 61 4.00 -5.05 7.04
C HIS A 61 2.72 -4.35 6.54
N ASP A 62 2.83 -3.61 5.44
CA ASP A 62 1.68 -2.97 4.81
C ASP A 62 0.64 -3.98 4.30
N CYS A 63 1.07 -5.13 3.76
CA CYS A 63 0.16 -6.19 3.35
C CYS A 63 -0.61 -6.79 4.54
N VAL A 64 0.04 -6.96 5.69
CA VAL A 64 -0.61 -7.42 6.92
C VAL A 64 -1.68 -6.43 7.38
N PHE A 65 -1.41 -5.13 7.37
CA PHE A 65 -2.41 -4.11 7.71
C PHE A 65 -3.54 -4.03 6.70
N SER A 66 -3.24 -4.13 5.41
CA SER A 66 -4.26 -4.20 4.36
C SER A 66 -5.25 -5.34 4.62
N ARG A 67 -4.74 -6.52 5.01
CA ARG A 67 -5.56 -7.68 5.36
C ARG A 67 -6.36 -7.51 6.65
N LYS A 68 -5.81 -6.78 7.64
CA LYS A 68 -6.56 -6.43 8.87
C LYS A 68 -7.75 -5.52 8.57
N CYS A 69 -7.63 -4.62 7.58
CA CYS A 69 -8.73 -3.80 7.13
C CYS A 69 -9.74 -4.59 6.30
N LYS A 70 -9.26 -5.43 5.38
CA LYS A 70 -10.09 -6.21 4.47
C LYS A 70 -9.45 -7.58 4.21
N SER A 71 -10.00 -8.62 4.85
CA SER A 71 -9.42 -9.97 4.84
C SER A 71 -9.47 -10.65 3.46
N ASP A 72 -10.43 -10.29 2.61
CA ASP A 72 -10.62 -10.76 1.24
C ASP A 72 -9.81 -9.96 0.21
N HIS A 73 -8.88 -9.09 0.62
CA HIS A 73 -8.06 -8.33 -0.32
C HIS A 73 -6.94 -9.17 -0.95
N LEU A 74 -7.29 -9.95 -1.98
CA LEU A 74 -6.40 -10.89 -2.67
C LEU A 74 -5.07 -10.26 -3.14
N LYS A 75 -5.09 -9.00 -3.59
CA LYS A 75 -3.87 -8.30 -4.03
C LYS A 75 -2.84 -8.12 -2.92
N ALA A 76 -3.28 -7.86 -1.68
CA ALA A 76 -2.38 -7.78 -0.53
C ALA A 76 -1.82 -9.16 -0.15
N PHE A 77 -2.59 -10.23 -0.33
CA PHE A 77 -2.10 -11.59 -0.10
C PHE A 77 -0.96 -11.94 -1.06
N ILE A 78 -1.18 -11.75 -2.36
CA ILE A 78 -0.17 -12.01 -3.40
C ILE A 78 1.07 -11.15 -3.15
N LYS A 79 0.90 -9.84 -2.92
CA LYS A 79 2.03 -8.93 -2.68
C LYS A 79 2.78 -9.28 -1.38
N GLY A 80 2.08 -9.74 -0.36
CA GLY A 80 2.68 -10.20 0.90
C GLY A 80 3.56 -11.42 0.68
N ALA A 81 3.07 -12.42 -0.07
CA ALA A 81 3.84 -13.61 -0.42
C ALA A 81 5.10 -13.25 -1.24
N GLU A 82 4.95 -12.40 -2.27
CA GLU A 82 6.10 -11.91 -3.06
C GLU A 82 7.12 -11.16 -2.20
N SER A 83 6.65 -10.34 -1.25
CA SER A 83 7.52 -9.59 -0.34
C SER A 83 8.27 -10.51 0.61
N CYS A 84 7.63 -11.60 1.06
CA CYS A 84 8.25 -12.61 1.90
C CYS A 84 9.35 -13.37 1.14
N MET A 85 9.07 -13.82 -0.09
CA MET A 85 10.05 -14.51 -0.94
C MET A 85 11.28 -13.66 -1.29
N LYS A 86 11.17 -12.33 -1.23
CA LYS A 86 12.30 -11.40 -1.45
C LYS A 86 13.13 -11.11 -0.20
N LEU A 87 12.64 -11.54 0.97
CA LEU A 87 13.35 -11.42 2.24
C LEU A 87 14.18 -12.66 2.58
N GLU A 88 13.86 -13.78 1.94
CA GLU A 88 14.66 -15.02 1.92
C GLU A 88 15.87 -14.87 0.98
#